data_AF-A0A970PRH4-F1
#
_entry.id   AF-A0A970PRH4-F1
#
_cell.length_a   1.000
_cell.length_b   1.000
_cell.length_c   1.000
_cell.angle_alpha   90.00
_cell.angle_beta   90.00
_cell.angle_gamma   90.00
#
_symmetry.space_group_name_H-M   'P 1'
#
loop_
_entity.id
_entity.type
_entity.pdbx_description
1 polymer ?
#
loop_
_entity_poly.entity_id
_entity_poly.type
_entity_poly.pdbx_seq_one_letter_code
_entity_poly.pdbx_strand_id
1 'polypeptide(L)'
;MNKTAIDILLEPAGTHNALIMRSMTGLEFGAGLKHQTVCYHNDLRCFETRDPLIVFVVSVSQGWTRRAATLLKQWGHKVILVGADSEALGLDFSGPLLNRANLVRRLLEYFVLAGRTRIASVGNQTHDINDQVRGQAFVAVGEALGLSISANDIYRADDDLVACVGRFLDNIAKYDGAICVNDMAAVELMRQSRERGIGVPERLYVAGSGNSRLGQVVTPSLTTTTLDYFQLGVLAIDIWRLMQRYPDADRFQVSLPCELIIRESTACFPASDKKESAHEVRYAPIDMETESAGGCLDRLEGCLIAGDALDISILGGVHQGSSVASLAEKLFVSQGTVNNRLKRLYALCNVQGKNELTGLLRCYITEASALGCLAAGCS
;
A
#
# COMPACT_ATOMS: atom_id res chain seq x y z
N MET A 1 -35.37 17.78 -5.76
CA MET A 1 -34.30 17.17 -6.59
C MET A 1 -34.08 15.77 -6.05
N ASN A 2 -34.41 14.72 -6.80
CA ASN A 2 -34.06 13.35 -6.41
C ASN A 2 -32.53 13.26 -6.41
N LYS A 3 -31.92 13.08 -5.25
CA LYS A 3 -30.49 12.76 -5.18
C LYS A 3 -30.31 11.38 -5.80
N THR A 4 -29.48 11.28 -6.84
CA THR A 4 -29.08 9.98 -7.37
C THR A 4 -28.31 9.23 -6.28
N ALA A 5 -28.80 8.04 -5.92
CA ALA A 5 -28.15 7.18 -4.95
C ALA A 5 -27.07 6.32 -5.66
N ILE A 6 -25.97 6.10 -4.96
CA ILE A 6 -24.87 5.24 -5.38
C ILE A 6 -24.81 4.08 -4.39
N ASP A 7 -25.13 2.87 -4.86
CA ASP A 7 -25.10 1.66 -4.03
C ASP A 7 -23.72 1.00 -4.07
N ILE A 8 -23.19 0.74 -2.88
CA ILE A 8 -21.89 0.09 -2.67
C ILE A 8 -22.12 -1.18 -1.87
N LEU A 9 -21.74 -2.30 -2.44
CA LEU A 9 -21.59 -3.56 -1.74
C LEU A 9 -20.14 -3.67 -1.22
N LEU A 10 -19.99 -3.54 0.09
CA LEU A 10 -18.71 -3.64 0.78
C LEU A 10 -18.55 -5.04 1.39
N GLU A 11 -17.43 -5.68 1.12
CA GLU A 11 -17.06 -6.92 1.78
C GLU A 11 -16.91 -6.69 3.30
N PRO A 12 -17.55 -7.51 4.16
CA PRO A 12 -17.43 -7.37 5.61
C PRO A 12 -15.97 -7.37 6.12
N ALA A 13 -15.12 -8.23 5.58
CA ALA A 13 -13.69 -8.30 5.91
C ALA A 13 -12.92 -7.02 5.51
N GLY A 14 -13.37 -6.31 4.47
CA GLY A 14 -12.73 -5.10 3.98
C GLY A 14 -12.88 -3.89 4.91
N THR A 15 -13.81 -3.92 5.87
CA THR A 15 -14.10 -2.80 6.79
C THR A 15 -12.92 -2.41 7.70
N HIS A 16 -11.99 -3.34 7.94
CA HIS A 16 -10.80 -3.11 8.76
C HIS A 16 -9.53 -2.89 7.93
N ASN A 17 -9.62 -2.95 6.59
CA ASN A 17 -8.48 -2.78 5.71
C ASN A 17 -8.26 -1.30 5.38
N ALA A 18 -7.11 -0.75 5.78
CA ALA A 18 -6.81 0.67 5.61
C ALA A 18 -6.80 1.14 4.15
N LEU A 19 -6.38 0.28 3.20
CA LEU A 19 -6.33 0.61 1.78
C LEU A 19 -7.76 0.69 1.19
N ILE A 20 -8.63 -0.26 1.57
CA ILE A 20 -10.04 -0.21 1.20
C ILE A 20 -10.71 1.03 1.76
N MET A 21 -10.52 1.32 3.04
CA MET A 21 -11.11 2.51 3.66
C MET A 21 -10.66 3.80 2.98
N ARG A 22 -9.39 3.87 2.54
CA ARG A 22 -8.89 5.01 1.76
C ARG A 22 -9.57 5.13 0.40
N SER A 23 -9.83 4.01 -0.29
CA SER A 23 -10.63 4.03 -1.53
C SER A 23 -12.07 4.43 -1.32
N MET A 24 -12.67 4.05 -0.18
CA MET A 24 -14.01 4.46 0.19
C MET A 24 -14.10 5.97 0.43
N THR A 25 -13.12 6.56 1.13
CA THR A 25 -13.05 8.02 1.31
C THR A 25 -12.95 8.76 -0.04
N GLY A 26 -12.17 8.21 -0.98
CA GLY A 26 -12.07 8.76 -2.35
C GLY A 26 -13.39 8.68 -3.11
N LEU A 27 -14.11 7.56 -2.98
CA LEU A 27 -15.43 7.36 -3.58
C LEU A 27 -16.45 8.35 -2.99
N GLU A 28 -16.52 8.47 -1.67
CA GLU A 28 -17.39 9.44 -0.98
C GLU A 28 -17.09 10.87 -1.42
N PHE A 29 -15.81 11.23 -1.51
CA PHE A 29 -15.39 12.54 -2.01
C PHE A 29 -15.89 12.76 -3.44
N GLY A 30 -15.65 11.81 -4.33
CA GLY A 30 -16.09 11.85 -5.72
C GLY A 30 -17.61 12.01 -5.86
N ALA A 31 -18.39 11.27 -5.06
CA ALA A 31 -19.85 11.37 -5.01
C ALA A 31 -20.32 12.73 -4.47
N GLY A 32 -19.64 13.25 -3.45
CA GLY A 32 -19.92 14.54 -2.83
C GLY A 32 -19.82 15.71 -3.79
N LEU A 33 -18.90 15.67 -4.76
CA LEU A 33 -18.72 16.72 -5.79
C LEU A 33 -19.98 16.99 -6.63
N LYS A 34 -20.93 16.05 -6.69
CA LYS A 34 -22.21 16.18 -7.40
C LYS A 34 -23.42 15.97 -6.49
N HIS A 35 -23.24 16.08 -5.17
CA HIS A 35 -24.28 15.89 -4.15
C HIS A 35 -25.02 14.53 -4.25
N GLN A 36 -24.31 13.50 -4.70
CA GLN A 36 -24.83 12.13 -4.78
C GLN A 36 -24.82 11.51 -3.39
N THR A 37 -25.82 10.69 -3.08
CA THR A 37 -25.90 9.99 -1.78
C THR A 37 -25.31 8.60 -1.93
N VAL A 38 -24.37 8.26 -1.05
CA VAL A 38 -23.77 6.93 -1.01
C VAL A 38 -24.56 6.04 -0.03
N CYS A 39 -24.91 4.84 -0.47
CA CYS A 39 -25.62 3.83 0.31
C CYS A 39 -24.77 2.57 0.44
N TYR A 40 -24.44 2.21 1.68
CA TYR A 40 -23.60 1.05 1.99
C TYR A 40 -24.44 -0.19 2.27
N HIS A 41 -24.02 -1.30 1.67
CA HIS A 41 -24.61 -2.62 1.86
C HIS A 41 -23.49 -3.60 2.18
N ASN A 42 -23.71 -4.48 3.14
CA ASN A 42 -22.81 -5.59 3.48
C ASN A 42 -23.45 -6.96 3.21
N ASP A 43 -24.73 -6.98 2.82
CA ASP A 43 -25.46 -8.18 2.40
C ASP A 43 -25.80 -8.08 0.92
N LEU A 44 -25.31 -9.05 0.15
CA LEU A 44 -25.53 -9.16 -1.29
C LEU A 44 -27.01 -9.33 -1.64
N ARG A 45 -27.82 -9.93 -0.75
CA ARG A 45 -29.26 -10.18 -1.00
C ARG A 45 -30.10 -8.91 -1.10
N CYS A 46 -29.58 -7.76 -0.64
CA CYS A 46 -30.23 -6.47 -0.79
C CYS A 46 -30.50 -6.08 -2.25
N PHE A 47 -29.82 -6.71 -3.20
CA PHE A 47 -29.89 -6.42 -4.63
C PHE A 47 -30.79 -7.37 -5.44
N GLU A 48 -31.08 -8.57 -4.92
CA GLU A 48 -31.71 -9.67 -5.67
C GLU A 48 -33.03 -9.31 -6.36
N THR A 49 -33.85 -8.46 -5.72
CA THR A 49 -35.18 -8.08 -6.21
C THR A 49 -35.26 -6.62 -6.68
N ARG A 50 -34.12 -5.92 -6.76
CA ARG A 50 -34.07 -4.52 -7.19
C ARG A 50 -34.07 -4.42 -8.71
N ASP A 51 -34.58 -3.30 -9.21
CA ASP A 51 -34.38 -2.94 -10.62
C ASP A 51 -32.88 -2.87 -10.96
N PRO A 52 -32.48 -3.05 -12.24
CA PRO A 52 -31.10 -2.93 -12.68
C PRO A 52 -30.44 -1.61 -12.22
N LEU A 53 -29.25 -1.73 -11.65
CA LEU A 53 -28.46 -0.64 -11.07
C LEU A 53 -27.01 -0.75 -11.53
N ILE A 54 -26.23 0.30 -11.30
CA ILE A 54 -24.77 0.21 -11.31
C ILE A 54 -24.30 0.12 -9.86
N VAL A 55 -23.73 -1.03 -9.49
CA VAL A 55 -23.32 -1.36 -8.12
C VAL A 55 -21.81 -1.36 -8.03
N PHE A 56 -21.27 -0.67 -7.04
CA PHE A 56 -19.86 -0.78 -6.70
C PHE A 56 -19.63 -2.00 -5.82
N VAL A 57 -18.65 -2.82 -6.16
CA VAL A 57 -18.19 -3.94 -5.34
C VAL A 57 -16.81 -3.59 -4.81
N VAL A 58 -16.74 -3.34 -3.51
CA VAL A 58 -15.51 -2.96 -2.80
C VAL A 58 -15.09 -4.13 -1.92
N SER A 59 -13.92 -4.69 -2.18
CA SER A 59 -13.51 -5.98 -1.57
C SER A 59 -12.01 -6.18 -1.56
N VAL A 60 -11.57 -7.07 -0.67
CA VAL A 60 -10.19 -7.60 -0.59
C VAL A 60 -10.10 -9.06 -1.00
N SER A 61 -11.16 -9.85 -0.82
CA SER A 61 -11.18 -11.29 -1.14
C SER A 61 -11.68 -11.55 -2.55
N GLN A 62 -10.86 -12.17 -3.38
CA GLN A 62 -11.24 -12.53 -4.75
C GLN A 62 -12.41 -13.50 -4.83
N GLY A 63 -12.45 -14.52 -3.97
CA GLY A 63 -13.52 -15.52 -3.97
C GLY A 63 -14.87 -14.84 -3.68
N TRP A 64 -14.85 -13.90 -2.74
CA TRP A 64 -16.01 -13.06 -2.44
C TRP A 64 -16.33 -12.12 -3.60
N THR A 65 -15.35 -11.39 -4.16
CA THR A 65 -15.54 -10.47 -5.30
C THR A 65 -16.15 -11.19 -6.49
N ARG A 66 -15.58 -12.33 -6.90
CA ARG A 66 -16.02 -13.13 -8.04
C ARG A 66 -17.47 -13.57 -7.83
N ARG A 67 -17.80 -14.09 -6.64
CA ARG A 67 -19.16 -14.54 -6.31
C ARG A 67 -20.14 -13.37 -6.34
N ALA A 68 -19.82 -12.27 -5.66
CA ALA A 68 -20.68 -11.10 -5.56
C ALA A 68 -20.92 -10.45 -6.94
N ALA A 69 -19.86 -10.19 -7.70
CA ALA A 69 -19.95 -9.56 -9.01
C ALA A 69 -20.70 -10.45 -10.03
N THR A 70 -20.49 -11.77 -9.99
CA THR A 70 -21.21 -12.72 -10.86
C THR A 70 -22.71 -12.75 -10.56
N LEU A 71 -23.09 -12.82 -9.28
CA LEU A 71 -24.49 -12.81 -8.86
C LEU A 71 -25.19 -11.49 -9.21
N LEU A 72 -24.53 -10.34 -8.94
CA LEU A 72 -25.05 -9.03 -9.34
C LEU A 72 -25.31 -8.94 -10.85
N LYS A 73 -24.38 -9.47 -11.66
CA LYS A 73 -24.55 -9.53 -13.12
C LYS A 73 -25.72 -10.44 -13.54
N GLN A 74 -25.89 -11.58 -12.87
CA GLN A 74 -27.02 -12.50 -13.12
C GLN A 74 -28.38 -11.87 -12.78
N TRP A 75 -28.43 -11.01 -11.77
CA TRP A 75 -29.61 -10.21 -11.42
C TRP A 75 -29.80 -8.97 -12.30
N GLY A 76 -28.96 -8.77 -13.33
CA GLY A 76 -29.10 -7.69 -14.30
C GLY A 76 -28.43 -6.38 -13.90
N HIS A 77 -27.68 -6.32 -12.79
CA HIS A 77 -26.93 -5.13 -12.42
C HIS A 77 -25.61 -5.03 -13.20
N LYS A 78 -25.18 -3.80 -13.45
CA LYS A 78 -23.82 -3.50 -13.90
C LYS A 78 -22.92 -3.35 -12.69
N VAL A 79 -21.68 -3.80 -12.78
CA VAL A 79 -20.75 -3.84 -11.65
C VAL A 79 -19.50 -3.02 -11.95
N ILE A 80 -19.09 -2.23 -10.95
CA ILE A 80 -17.81 -1.55 -10.89
C ILE A 80 -17.00 -2.15 -9.74
N LEU A 81 -15.86 -2.78 -10.06
CA LEU A 81 -14.96 -3.34 -9.05
C LEU A 81 -14.04 -2.24 -8.51
N VAL A 82 -13.82 -2.22 -7.20
CA VAL A 82 -12.91 -1.29 -6.51
C VAL A 82 -12.04 -2.09 -5.54
N GLY A 83 -10.73 -2.02 -5.72
CA GLY A 83 -9.76 -2.79 -4.92
C GLY A 83 -9.46 -4.18 -5.48
N ALA A 84 -10.19 -4.64 -6.51
CA ALA A 84 -9.96 -5.89 -7.21
C ALA A 84 -9.58 -5.66 -8.68
N ASP A 85 -8.71 -6.51 -9.21
CA ASP A 85 -8.31 -6.47 -10.62
C ASP A 85 -9.24 -7.38 -11.44
N SER A 86 -10.05 -6.78 -12.31
CA SER A 86 -11.00 -7.49 -13.16
C SER A 86 -10.30 -8.49 -14.10
N GLU A 87 -9.10 -8.15 -14.59
CA GLU A 87 -8.37 -9.02 -15.52
C GLU A 87 -7.79 -10.22 -14.80
N ALA A 88 -7.22 -10.02 -13.62
CA ALA A 88 -6.72 -11.11 -12.78
C ALA A 88 -7.85 -12.08 -12.39
N LEU A 89 -9.07 -11.57 -12.21
CA LEU A 89 -10.26 -12.39 -11.95
C LEU A 89 -10.80 -13.08 -13.21
N GLY A 90 -10.33 -12.74 -14.42
CA GLY A 90 -10.88 -13.22 -15.67
C GLY A 90 -12.33 -12.78 -15.87
N LEU A 91 -12.67 -11.57 -15.42
CA LEU A 91 -14.02 -11.02 -15.45
C LEU A 91 -14.08 -9.77 -16.33
N ASP A 92 -15.12 -9.65 -17.14
CA ASP A 92 -15.41 -8.43 -17.91
C ASP A 92 -16.24 -7.45 -17.08
N PHE A 93 -15.62 -6.90 -16.03
CA PHE A 93 -16.23 -5.86 -15.19
C PHE A 93 -15.55 -4.51 -15.38
N SER A 94 -16.31 -3.44 -15.14
CA SER A 94 -15.75 -2.08 -15.13
C SER A 94 -15.00 -1.84 -13.83
N GLY A 95 -14.02 -0.95 -13.82
CA GLY A 95 -13.30 -0.61 -12.60
C GLY A 95 -11.99 0.13 -12.85
N PRO A 96 -11.55 0.94 -11.87
CA PRO A 96 -10.20 1.47 -11.88
C PRO A 96 -9.19 0.37 -11.49
N LEU A 97 -8.03 0.38 -12.12
CA LEU A 97 -6.95 -0.60 -11.93
C LEU A 97 -5.68 0.11 -11.47
N LEU A 98 -4.92 -0.49 -10.56
CA LEU A 98 -3.55 -0.07 -10.27
C LEU A 98 -2.62 -0.80 -11.24
N ASN A 99 -1.78 -0.08 -11.99
CA ASN A 99 -0.87 -0.71 -12.95
C ASN A 99 0.33 -1.38 -12.26
N ARG A 100 0.09 -2.53 -11.63
CA ARG A 100 1.10 -3.26 -10.84
C ARG A 100 2.23 -3.82 -11.71
N ALA A 101 1.93 -4.23 -12.94
CA ALA A 101 2.94 -4.66 -13.90
C ALA A 101 3.90 -3.51 -14.26
N ASN A 102 3.35 -2.32 -14.54
CA ASN A 102 4.15 -1.13 -14.79
C ASN A 102 4.93 -0.69 -13.55
N LEU A 103 4.37 -0.81 -12.36
CA LEU A 103 5.08 -0.55 -11.10
C LEU A 103 6.36 -1.40 -11.01
N VAL A 104 6.26 -2.71 -11.21
CA VAL A 104 7.42 -3.61 -11.16
C VAL A 104 8.42 -3.29 -12.26
N ARG A 105 7.94 -3.03 -13.48
CA ARG A 105 8.79 -2.61 -14.59
C ARG A 105 9.58 -1.36 -14.29
N ARG A 106 8.92 -0.30 -13.80
CA ARG A 106 9.56 0.97 -13.46
C ARG A 106 10.64 0.80 -12.40
N LEU A 107 10.40 -0.04 -11.40
CA LEU A 107 11.40 -0.34 -10.36
C LEU A 107 12.60 -1.08 -10.94
N LEU A 108 12.38 -2.09 -11.79
CA LEU A 108 13.47 -2.82 -12.44
C LEU A 108 14.28 -1.91 -13.37
N GLU A 109 13.62 -1.14 -14.25
CA GLU A 109 14.27 -0.17 -15.14
C GLU A 109 15.09 0.85 -14.34
N TYR A 110 14.54 1.35 -13.24
CA TYR A 110 15.23 2.26 -12.33
C TYR A 110 16.49 1.64 -11.72
N PHE A 111 16.40 0.39 -11.24
CA PHE A 111 17.56 -0.32 -10.65
C PHE A 111 18.63 -0.56 -11.72
N VAL A 112 18.23 -1.00 -12.90
CA VAL A 112 19.15 -1.23 -14.04
C VAL A 112 19.83 0.06 -14.46
N LEU A 113 19.09 1.16 -14.55
CA LEU A 113 19.65 2.48 -14.86
C LEU A 113 20.68 2.93 -13.81
N ALA A 114 20.45 2.58 -12.54
CA ALA A 114 21.38 2.80 -11.45
C ALA A 114 22.55 1.79 -11.39
N GLY A 115 22.67 0.88 -12.36
CA GLY A 115 23.71 -0.14 -12.43
C GLY A 115 23.50 -1.34 -11.49
N ARG A 116 22.29 -1.52 -10.95
CA ARG A 116 21.89 -2.67 -10.12
C ARG A 116 21.18 -3.69 -11.01
N THR A 117 21.74 -4.90 -11.11
CA THR A 117 21.27 -5.92 -12.06
C THR A 117 21.04 -7.27 -11.41
N ARG A 118 21.50 -7.47 -10.17
CA ARG A 118 21.24 -8.68 -9.39
C ARG A 118 20.20 -8.34 -8.33
N ILE A 119 18.95 -8.54 -8.70
CA ILE A 119 17.79 -8.02 -7.97
C ILE A 119 16.98 -9.19 -7.43
N ALA A 120 16.51 -9.08 -6.19
CA ALA A 120 15.53 -10.00 -5.61
C ALA A 120 14.19 -9.30 -5.37
N SER A 121 13.10 -10.07 -5.45
CA SER A 121 11.80 -9.67 -4.90
C SER A 121 11.69 -10.19 -3.47
N VAL A 122 11.33 -9.36 -2.49
CA VAL A 122 11.38 -9.74 -1.07
C VAL A 122 10.04 -9.49 -0.36
N GLY A 123 9.57 -10.51 0.35
CA GLY A 123 8.40 -10.44 1.22
C GLY A 123 7.10 -10.92 0.58
N ASN A 124 7.15 -11.51 -0.63
CA ASN A 124 5.96 -11.94 -1.35
C ASN A 124 5.17 -13.01 -0.56
N GLN A 125 3.85 -12.89 -0.54
CA GLN A 125 2.96 -13.90 -0.01
C GLN A 125 2.33 -14.69 -1.16
N THR A 126 2.39 -16.01 -1.07
CA THR A 126 1.81 -16.92 -2.06
C THR A 126 0.30 -16.91 -2.07
N HIS A 127 -0.34 -16.45 -1.00
CA HIS A 127 -1.79 -16.34 -0.92
C HIS A 127 -2.31 -14.93 -1.27
N ASP A 128 -1.43 -13.93 -1.44
CA ASP A 128 -1.81 -12.58 -1.89
C ASP A 128 -1.64 -12.46 -3.42
N ILE A 129 -2.72 -12.19 -4.13
CA ILE A 129 -2.67 -12.10 -5.60
C ILE A 129 -1.91 -10.88 -6.10
N ASN A 130 -1.89 -9.78 -5.36
CA ASN A 130 -1.09 -8.63 -5.73
C ASN A 130 0.40 -8.99 -5.68
N ASP A 131 0.81 -9.81 -4.71
CA ASP A 131 2.17 -10.34 -4.61
C ASP A 131 2.49 -11.37 -5.69
N GLN A 132 1.54 -12.21 -6.06
CA GLN A 132 1.69 -13.15 -7.18
C GLN A 132 1.83 -12.41 -8.52
N VAL A 133 0.93 -11.46 -8.82
CA VAL A 133 0.99 -10.63 -10.05
C VAL A 133 2.31 -9.88 -10.10
N ARG A 134 2.76 -9.31 -8.98
CA ARG A 134 4.07 -8.66 -8.90
C ARG A 134 5.22 -9.63 -9.09
N GLY A 135 5.17 -10.82 -8.51
CA GLY A 135 6.20 -11.86 -8.68
C GLY A 135 6.29 -12.36 -10.13
N GLN A 136 5.15 -12.55 -10.81
CA GLN A 136 5.10 -12.91 -12.23
C GLN A 136 5.64 -11.77 -13.11
N ALA A 137 5.21 -10.53 -12.84
CA ALA A 137 5.73 -9.35 -13.52
C ALA A 137 7.25 -9.19 -13.31
N PHE A 138 7.75 -9.49 -12.12
CA PHE A 138 9.16 -9.37 -11.78
C PHE A 138 10.03 -10.29 -12.64
N VAL A 139 9.62 -11.55 -12.79
CA VAL A 139 10.33 -12.51 -13.65
C VAL A 139 10.18 -12.13 -15.12
N ALA A 140 8.95 -11.90 -15.60
CA ALA A 140 8.69 -11.63 -17.02
C ALA A 140 9.34 -10.32 -17.50
N VAL A 141 9.29 -9.26 -16.69
CA VAL A 141 9.93 -7.99 -17.03
C VAL A 141 11.44 -8.08 -16.83
N GLY A 142 11.93 -8.80 -15.82
CA GLY A 142 13.36 -9.06 -15.66
C GLY A 142 13.96 -9.71 -16.90
N GLU A 143 13.30 -10.75 -17.42
CA GLU A 143 13.69 -11.41 -18.68
C GLU A 143 13.66 -10.44 -19.87
N ALA A 144 12.60 -9.65 -20.01
CA ALA A 144 12.47 -8.66 -21.09
C ALA A 144 13.55 -7.56 -21.04
N LEU A 145 14.09 -7.26 -19.85
CA LEU A 145 15.20 -6.32 -19.64
C LEU A 145 16.58 -6.99 -19.75
N GLY A 146 16.64 -8.30 -20.04
CA GLY A 146 17.89 -9.05 -20.16
C GLY A 146 18.55 -9.40 -18.82
N LEU A 147 17.80 -9.35 -17.71
CA LEU A 147 18.27 -9.75 -16.38
C LEU A 147 18.16 -11.26 -16.20
N SER A 148 19.13 -11.86 -15.51
CA SER A 148 19.09 -13.27 -15.11
C SER A 148 18.24 -13.46 -13.84
N ILE A 149 16.94 -13.14 -13.93
CA ILE A 149 15.97 -13.25 -12.83
C ILE A 149 15.09 -14.50 -13.03
N SER A 150 14.79 -15.18 -11.94
CA SER A 150 13.98 -16.40 -11.91
C SER A 150 13.05 -16.42 -10.69
N ALA A 151 12.21 -17.46 -10.59
CA ALA A 151 11.38 -17.69 -9.41
C ALA A 151 12.20 -17.90 -8.10
N ASN A 152 13.49 -18.29 -8.20
CA ASN A 152 14.36 -18.46 -7.04
C ASN A 152 14.81 -17.13 -6.42
N ASP A 153 14.65 -16.03 -7.16
CA ASP A 153 14.98 -14.68 -6.71
C ASP A 153 13.78 -14.00 -6.02
N ILE A 154 12.68 -14.73 -5.82
CA ILE A 154 11.49 -14.30 -5.08
C ILE A 154 11.51 -14.93 -3.69
N TYR A 155 11.76 -14.09 -2.68
CA TYR A 155 11.74 -14.47 -1.27
C TYR A 155 10.33 -14.32 -0.70
N ARG A 156 9.75 -15.45 -0.30
CA ARG A 156 8.37 -15.53 0.19
C ARG A 156 8.26 -15.45 1.70
N ALA A 157 7.28 -14.70 2.19
CA ALA A 157 6.95 -14.45 3.59
C ALA A 157 5.58 -15.05 3.97
N ASP A 158 5.32 -16.28 3.54
CA ASP A 158 4.05 -16.98 3.83
C ASP A 158 3.82 -17.18 5.33
N ASP A 159 4.89 -17.50 6.07
CA ASP A 159 4.82 -17.73 7.51
C ASP A 159 5.18 -16.47 8.32
N ASP A 160 6.36 -15.91 8.05
CA ASP A 160 6.94 -14.83 8.84
C ASP A 160 7.88 -13.94 8.00
N LEU A 161 7.62 -12.63 8.06
CA LEU A 161 8.38 -11.62 7.33
C LEU A 161 9.82 -11.51 7.84
N VAL A 162 10.03 -11.60 9.16
CA VAL A 162 11.35 -11.45 9.78
C VAL A 162 12.28 -12.58 9.31
N ALA A 163 11.79 -13.82 9.33
CA ALA A 163 12.49 -15.00 8.82
C ALA A 163 12.73 -14.93 7.31
N CYS A 164 11.76 -14.44 6.53
CA CYS A 164 11.92 -14.23 5.09
C CYS A 164 13.08 -13.27 4.79
N VAL A 165 13.11 -12.11 5.45
CA VAL A 165 14.19 -11.13 5.34
C VAL A 165 15.53 -11.76 5.77
N GLY A 166 15.54 -12.52 6.85
CA GLY A 166 16.73 -13.24 7.31
C GLY A 166 17.31 -14.17 6.23
N ARG A 167 16.47 -14.98 5.59
CA ARG A 167 16.87 -15.87 4.48
C ARG A 167 17.42 -15.12 3.27
N PHE A 168 16.84 -13.96 2.94
CA PHE A 168 17.36 -13.07 1.90
C PHE A 168 18.75 -12.57 2.27
N LEU A 169 18.93 -12.07 3.49
CA LEU A 169 20.20 -11.52 3.96
C LEU A 169 21.29 -12.59 4.08
N ASP A 170 20.94 -13.84 4.38
CA ASP A 170 21.87 -14.98 4.34
C ASP A 170 22.43 -15.23 2.92
N ASN A 171 21.71 -14.77 1.89
CA ASN A 171 22.08 -14.90 0.47
C ASN A 171 22.48 -13.56 -0.16
N ILE A 172 22.71 -12.51 0.63
CA ILE A 172 22.93 -11.13 0.13
C ILE A 172 24.10 -11.00 -0.85
N ALA A 173 25.08 -11.91 -0.83
CA ALA A 173 26.20 -11.91 -1.77
C ALA A 173 25.75 -12.05 -3.25
N LYS A 174 24.55 -12.60 -3.48
CA LYS A 174 23.99 -12.76 -4.82
C LYS A 174 23.34 -11.48 -5.36
N TYR A 175 23.04 -10.49 -4.52
CA TYR A 175 22.19 -9.36 -4.89
C TYR A 175 22.83 -8.01 -4.59
N ASP A 176 22.49 -7.01 -5.41
CA ASP A 176 22.80 -5.59 -5.22
C ASP A 176 21.53 -4.71 -5.23
N GLY A 177 20.35 -5.32 -5.44
CA GLY A 177 19.06 -4.68 -5.29
C GLY A 177 18.00 -5.60 -4.66
N ALA A 178 17.10 -5.02 -3.86
CA ALA A 178 15.90 -5.67 -3.35
C ALA A 178 14.66 -4.80 -3.65
N ILE A 179 13.68 -5.39 -4.32
CA ILE A 179 12.34 -4.83 -4.50
C ILE A 179 11.43 -5.54 -3.50
N CYS A 180 11.01 -4.85 -2.46
CA CYS A 180 10.12 -5.38 -1.46
C CYS A 180 8.66 -5.20 -1.87
N VAL A 181 7.80 -6.16 -1.52
CA VAL A 181 6.37 -6.11 -1.87
C VAL A 181 5.61 -4.95 -1.22
N ASN A 182 6.10 -4.42 -0.11
CA ASN A 182 5.56 -3.21 0.49
C ASN A 182 6.64 -2.51 1.31
N ASP A 183 6.32 -1.32 1.78
CA ASP A 183 7.25 -0.55 2.59
C ASP A 183 7.58 -1.21 3.93
N MET A 184 6.68 -2.00 4.53
CA MET A 184 6.96 -2.68 5.80
C MET A 184 8.04 -3.76 5.63
N ALA A 185 7.97 -4.54 4.56
CA ALA A 185 9.02 -5.50 4.19
C ALA A 185 10.35 -4.81 3.91
N ALA A 186 10.33 -3.65 3.26
CA ALA A 186 11.53 -2.86 3.03
C ALA A 186 12.14 -2.32 4.33
N VAL A 187 11.31 -1.79 5.23
CA VAL A 187 11.76 -1.28 6.53
C VAL A 187 12.35 -2.40 7.39
N GLU A 188 11.73 -3.58 7.40
CA GLU A 188 12.28 -4.74 8.12
C GLU A 188 13.62 -5.20 7.51
N LEU A 189 13.71 -5.21 6.17
CA LEU A 189 14.96 -5.48 5.47
C LEU A 189 16.07 -4.49 5.83
N MET A 190 15.76 -3.20 5.87
CA MET A 190 16.72 -2.16 6.21
C MET A 190 17.16 -2.25 7.68
N ARG A 191 16.23 -2.58 8.59
CA ARG A 191 16.55 -2.82 10.00
C ARG A 191 17.56 -3.97 10.15
N GLN A 192 17.24 -5.15 9.61
CA GLN A 192 18.14 -6.31 9.72
C GLN A 192 19.45 -6.12 8.96
N SER A 193 19.43 -5.39 7.84
CA SER A 193 20.65 -5.03 7.10
C SER A 193 21.60 -4.23 7.99
N ARG A 194 21.08 -3.22 8.71
CA ARG A 194 21.84 -2.42 9.67
C ARG A 194 22.46 -3.27 10.77
N GLU A 195 21.69 -4.19 11.35
CA GLU A 195 22.17 -5.11 12.40
C GLU A 195 23.29 -6.03 11.93
N ARG A 196 23.30 -6.37 10.63
CA ARG A 196 24.33 -7.19 9.98
C ARG A 196 25.46 -6.37 9.35
N GLY A 197 25.47 -5.04 9.51
CA GLY A 197 26.48 -4.16 8.91
C GLY A 197 26.42 -4.06 7.38
N ILE A 198 25.27 -4.36 6.78
CA ILE A 198 25.03 -4.27 5.33
C ILE A 198 24.57 -2.83 5.02
N GLY A 199 25.39 -2.11 4.26
CA GLY A 199 25.11 -0.71 3.87
C GLY A 199 23.95 -0.59 2.88
N VAL A 200 22.97 0.23 3.23
CA VAL A 200 21.91 0.70 2.34
C VAL A 200 22.08 2.23 2.32
N PRO A 201 22.28 2.87 1.16
CA PRO A 201 22.26 2.33 -0.21
C PRO A 201 23.62 1.78 -0.73
N GLU A 202 24.69 1.80 0.07
CA GLU A 202 26.07 1.63 -0.44
C GLU A 202 26.30 0.27 -1.09
N ARG A 203 25.78 -0.78 -0.46
CA ARG A 203 25.88 -2.17 -0.93
C ARG A 203 24.60 -2.66 -1.58
N LEU A 204 23.45 -2.33 -1.00
CA LEU A 204 22.15 -2.84 -1.41
C LEU A 204 21.20 -1.68 -1.65
N TYR A 205 20.62 -1.61 -2.85
CA TYR A 205 19.48 -0.74 -3.11
C TYR A 205 18.20 -1.40 -2.61
N VAL A 206 17.38 -0.65 -1.88
CA VAL A 206 16.12 -1.16 -1.35
C VAL A 206 14.98 -0.26 -1.81
N ALA A 207 13.94 -0.84 -2.38
CA ALA A 207 12.71 -0.13 -2.73
C ALA A 207 11.47 -0.87 -2.22
N GLY A 208 10.43 -0.13 -1.84
CA GLY A 208 9.15 -0.65 -1.39
C GLY A 208 7.97 -0.27 -2.29
N SER A 209 6.76 -0.39 -1.75
CA SER A 209 5.52 0.05 -2.39
C SER A 209 4.53 0.50 -1.31
N GLY A 210 3.94 1.67 -1.50
CA GLY A 210 2.85 2.19 -0.67
C GLY A 210 3.06 3.62 -0.19
N ASN A 211 4.28 4.15 -0.25
CA ASN A 211 4.62 5.48 0.28
C ASN A 211 4.15 5.71 1.72
N SER A 212 4.43 4.72 2.58
CA SER A 212 4.16 4.74 4.01
C SER A 212 4.82 5.94 4.71
N ARG A 213 4.24 6.36 5.83
CA ARG A 213 4.85 7.37 6.69
C ARG A 213 6.12 6.85 7.34
N LEU A 214 6.14 5.57 7.73
CA LEU A 214 7.32 4.94 8.29
C LEU A 214 8.48 4.95 7.29
N GLY A 215 8.23 4.62 6.02
CA GLY A 215 9.22 4.71 4.95
C GLY A 215 9.83 6.10 4.76
N GLN A 216 9.11 7.17 5.11
CA GLN A 216 9.63 8.54 5.06
C GLN A 216 10.55 8.88 6.22
N VAL A 217 10.40 8.20 7.37
CA VAL A 217 11.11 8.56 8.62
C VAL A 217 12.19 7.56 9.05
N VAL A 218 12.29 6.41 8.38
CA VAL A 218 13.45 5.53 8.54
C VAL A 218 14.71 6.13 7.92
N THR A 219 15.88 5.71 8.38
CA THR A 219 17.17 6.13 7.81
C THR A 219 17.93 4.93 7.26
N PRO A 220 18.36 4.96 5.98
CA PRO A 220 18.00 6.00 4.98
C PRO A 220 16.50 6.03 4.69
N SER A 221 15.96 7.14 4.19
CA SER A 221 14.56 7.22 3.77
C SER A 221 14.29 6.33 2.54
N LEU A 222 13.11 5.71 2.51
CA LEU A 222 12.80 4.60 1.60
C LEU A 222 12.31 5.07 0.23
N THR A 223 13.01 4.69 -0.83
CA THR A 223 12.51 4.73 -2.21
C THR A 223 11.32 3.78 -2.36
N THR A 224 10.23 4.25 -2.96
CA THR A 224 8.97 3.50 -2.99
C THR A 224 8.12 3.92 -4.17
N THR A 225 7.08 3.18 -4.48
CA THR A 225 6.06 3.56 -5.46
C THR A 225 4.74 3.90 -4.80
N THR A 226 3.99 4.86 -5.34
CA THR A 226 2.67 5.23 -4.84
C THR A 226 1.59 4.22 -5.24
N LEU A 227 0.68 3.97 -4.31
CA LEU A 227 -0.59 3.28 -4.55
C LEU A 227 -1.70 4.22 -4.10
N ASP A 228 -2.24 5.01 -5.04
CA ASP A 228 -3.25 6.03 -4.70
C ASP A 228 -4.66 5.43 -4.65
N TYR A 229 -4.94 4.73 -3.55
CA TYR A 229 -6.26 4.17 -3.30
C TYR A 229 -7.34 5.25 -3.18
N PHE A 230 -7.01 6.46 -2.73
CA PHE A 230 -7.98 7.56 -2.69
C PHE A 230 -8.40 7.94 -4.11
N GLN A 231 -7.42 8.18 -4.99
CA GLN A 231 -7.71 8.46 -6.40
C GLN A 231 -8.40 7.30 -7.10
N LEU A 232 -8.12 6.04 -6.70
CA LEU A 232 -8.83 4.86 -7.19
C LEU A 232 -10.33 4.95 -6.88
N GLY A 233 -10.70 5.35 -5.67
CA GLY A 233 -12.10 5.63 -5.30
C GLY A 233 -12.73 6.76 -6.11
N VAL A 234 -12.01 7.87 -6.30
CA VAL A 234 -12.47 9.02 -7.12
C VAL A 234 -12.75 8.58 -8.56
N LEU A 235 -11.81 7.85 -9.18
CA LEU A 235 -11.98 7.35 -10.55
C LEU A 235 -13.11 6.35 -10.69
N ALA A 236 -13.40 5.54 -9.66
CA ALA A 236 -14.53 4.65 -9.68
C ALA A 236 -15.85 5.42 -9.89
N ILE A 237 -16.00 6.59 -9.26
CA ILE A 237 -17.14 7.49 -9.48
C ILE A 237 -17.17 8.03 -10.91
N ASP A 238 -16.02 8.39 -11.47
CA ASP A 238 -15.96 8.88 -12.85
C ASP A 238 -16.32 7.77 -13.85
N ILE A 239 -15.90 6.53 -13.60
CA ILE A 239 -16.35 5.36 -14.37
C ILE A 239 -17.86 5.17 -14.28
N TRP A 240 -18.45 5.29 -13.09
CA TRP A 240 -19.90 5.24 -12.92
C TRP A 240 -20.61 6.33 -13.74
N ARG A 241 -20.07 7.55 -13.78
CA ARG A 241 -20.62 8.65 -14.61
C ARG A 241 -20.50 8.33 -16.10
N LEU A 242 -19.40 7.72 -16.54
CA LEU A 242 -19.21 7.29 -17.91
C LEU A 242 -20.24 6.21 -18.29
N MET A 243 -20.48 5.23 -17.42
CA MET A 243 -21.48 4.19 -17.65
C MET A 243 -22.92 4.72 -17.70
N GLN A 244 -23.23 5.75 -16.92
CA GLN A 244 -24.51 6.46 -17.01
C GLN A 244 -24.66 7.22 -18.34
N ARG A 245 -23.57 7.86 -18.80
CA ARG A 245 -23.56 8.63 -20.06
C ARG A 245 -23.58 7.74 -21.31
N TYR A 246 -22.96 6.56 -21.22
CA TYR A 246 -22.81 5.61 -22.32
C TYR A 246 -23.37 4.24 -21.89
N PRO A 247 -24.71 4.10 -21.83
CA PRO A 247 -25.35 2.89 -21.33
C PRO A 247 -25.12 1.66 -22.22
N ASP A 248 -24.77 1.85 -23.50
CA ASP A 248 -24.50 0.76 -24.44
C ASP A 248 -23.04 0.29 -24.44
N ALA A 249 -22.16 0.94 -23.67
CA ALA A 249 -20.78 0.49 -23.53
C ALA A 249 -20.71 -0.78 -22.67
N ASP A 250 -19.94 -1.78 -23.15
CA ASP A 250 -19.78 -3.07 -22.48
C ASP A 250 -19.04 -2.93 -21.13
N ARG A 251 -17.89 -2.25 -21.12
CA ARG A 251 -17.10 -2.00 -19.91
C ARG A 251 -16.20 -0.76 -20.03
N PHE A 252 -15.89 -0.15 -18.89
CA PHE A 252 -14.86 0.89 -18.76
C PHE A 252 -13.78 0.45 -17.78
N GLN A 253 -12.53 0.45 -18.23
CA GLN A 253 -11.36 0.23 -17.40
C GLN A 253 -10.44 1.45 -17.49
N VAL A 254 -10.00 1.94 -16.34
CA VAL A 254 -9.07 3.08 -16.26
C VAL A 254 -7.90 2.68 -15.39
N SER A 255 -6.69 2.75 -15.94
CA SER A 255 -5.47 2.40 -15.22
C SER A 255 -4.86 3.63 -14.56
N LEU A 256 -4.58 3.53 -13.26
CA LEU A 256 -3.86 4.54 -12.50
C LEU A 256 -2.35 4.30 -12.60
N PRO A 257 -1.56 5.35 -12.92
CA PRO A 257 -0.12 5.26 -12.84
C PRO A 257 0.31 5.15 -11.38
N CYS A 258 1.28 4.27 -11.12
CA CYS A 258 2.00 4.21 -9.84
C CYS A 258 3.28 5.04 -9.99
N GLU A 259 3.44 6.09 -9.19
CA GLU A 259 4.60 7.00 -9.28
C GLU A 259 5.78 6.48 -8.47
N LEU A 260 6.99 6.52 -9.04
CA LEU A 260 8.22 6.22 -8.32
C LEU A 260 8.67 7.45 -7.52
N ILE A 261 8.78 7.30 -6.21
CA ILE A 261 9.33 8.29 -5.29
C ILE A 261 10.73 7.84 -4.90
N ILE A 262 11.73 8.60 -5.34
CA ILE A 262 13.15 8.33 -5.13
C ILE A 262 13.58 8.95 -3.80
N ARG A 263 14.30 8.16 -2.98
CA ARG A 263 14.87 8.58 -1.71
C ARG A 263 16.26 7.97 -1.47
N GLU A 264 16.75 8.12 -0.25
CA GLU A 264 18.12 7.80 0.16
C GLU A 264 18.44 6.30 0.10
N SER A 265 17.45 5.40 0.24
CA SER A 265 17.67 3.94 0.18
C SER A 265 18.15 3.41 -1.18
N THR A 266 18.16 4.30 -2.18
CA THR A 266 18.76 4.08 -3.51
C THR A 266 19.68 5.23 -3.91
N ALA A 267 20.35 5.83 -2.92
CA ALA A 267 21.29 6.95 -3.06
C ALA A 267 20.73 8.19 -3.78
N CYS A 268 19.41 8.41 -3.73
CA CYS A 268 18.73 9.47 -4.47
C CYS A 268 19.05 9.47 -5.99
N PHE A 269 19.34 8.31 -6.57
CA PHE A 269 19.70 8.19 -7.98
C PHE A 269 18.53 8.68 -8.86
N PRO A 270 18.76 9.54 -9.88
CA PRO A 270 17.67 10.09 -10.67
C PRO A 270 17.00 9.04 -11.56
N ALA A 271 15.67 9.09 -11.69
CA ALA A 271 14.94 8.27 -12.65
C ALA A 271 15.03 8.87 -14.07
N SER A 272 14.77 8.05 -15.09
CA SER A 272 14.66 8.52 -16.47
C SER A 272 13.36 9.31 -16.70
N ASP A 273 13.44 10.42 -17.44
CA ASP A 273 12.30 11.26 -17.82
C ASP A 273 11.36 10.64 -18.88
N LYS A 274 11.67 9.43 -19.37
CA LYS A 274 10.86 8.80 -20.41
C LYS A 274 9.54 8.28 -19.85
N LYS A 275 8.44 9.00 -20.13
CA LYS A 275 7.07 8.45 -20.04
C LYS A 275 6.85 7.49 -21.21
N GLU A 276 7.12 6.20 -21.03
CA GLU A 276 6.88 5.17 -22.06
C GLU A 276 5.54 4.44 -21.87
N SER A 277 5.00 4.00 -23.01
CA SER A 277 3.69 3.38 -23.18
C SER A 277 3.57 2.05 -22.46
N ALA A 278 2.46 1.84 -21.75
CA ALA A 278 2.13 0.59 -21.09
C ALA A 278 2.10 -0.57 -22.12
N HIS A 279 2.99 -1.57 -21.95
CA HIS A 279 2.80 -2.88 -22.55
C HIS A 279 1.94 -3.73 -21.63
N GLU A 280 0.83 -4.22 -22.18
CA GLU A 280 -0.15 -5.05 -21.49
C GLU A 280 0.40 -6.48 -21.35
N VAL A 281 0.71 -6.90 -20.12
CA VAL A 281 1.12 -8.27 -19.80
C VAL A 281 -0.10 -9.00 -19.26
N ARG A 282 -0.54 -10.06 -19.95
CA ARG A 282 -1.69 -10.88 -19.53
C ARG A 282 -1.24 -11.97 -18.56
N TYR A 283 -1.89 -12.05 -17.39
CA TYR A 283 -1.61 -13.04 -16.36
C TYR A 283 -2.69 -14.13 -16.35
N ALA A 284 -2.31 -15.34 -15.91
CA ALA A 284 -3.25 -16.44 -15.73
C ALA A 284 -4.13 -16.21 -14.48
N PRO A 285 -5.40 -16.64 -14.47
CA PRO A 285 -6.26 -16.53 -13.29
C PRO A 285 -5.77 -17.45 -12.18
N ILE A 286 -5.76 -16.95 -10.94
CA ILE A 286 -5.27 -17.67 -9.75
C ILE A 286 -6.31 -17.56 -8.64
N ASP A 287 -6.71 -18.71 -8.09
CA ASP A 287 -7.60 -18.79 -6.92
C ASP A 287 -6.76 -18.82 -5.63
N MET A 288 -7.08 -17.96 -4.64
CA MET A 288 -7.03 -18.25 -3.19
C MET A 288 -7.34 -17.02 -2.29
N GLU A 289 -7.72 -17.33 -1.05
CA GLU A 289 -8.32 -16.47 -0.02
C GLU A 289 -7.29 -15.86 0.96
N THR A 290 -7.61 -14.70 1.54
CA THR A 290 -6.72 -13.81 2.32
C THR A 290 -7.11 -13.71 3.80
N GLU A 291 -6.11 -13.63 4.68
CA GLU A 291 -6.09 -12.77 5.88
C GLU A 291 -4.65 -12.75 6.46
N SER A 292 -4.08 -11.56 6.74
CA SER A 292 -2.85 -11.45 7.55
C SER A 292 -3.07 -10.47 8.70
N ALA A 293 -2.80 -10.93 9.93
CA ALA A 293 -2.91 -10.16 11.16
C ALA A 293 -1.69 -9.22 11.34
N GLY A 294 -1.95 -7.95 11.66
CA GLY A 294 -0.96 -6.87 11.64
C GLY A 294 0.19 -7.00 12.65
N GLY A 295 1.41 -6.87 12.15
CA GLY A 295 2.65 -6.92 12.93
C GLY A 295 2.96 -5.62 13.69
N CYS A 296 4.14 -5.56 14.33
CA CYS A 296 4.58 -4.35 15.05
C CYS A 296 4.78 -3.13 14.12
N LEU A 297 5.21 -3.38 12.89
CA LEU A 297 5.38 -2.36 11.85
C LEU A 297 4.05 -1.72 11.44
N ASP A 298 3.00 -2.53 11.24
CA ASP A 298 1.67 -2.03 10.89
C ASP A 298 1.08 -1.15 11.99
N ARG A 299 1.35 -1.49 13.26
CA ARG A 299 0.93 -0.66 14.41
C ARG A 299 1.67 0.67 14.45
N LEU A 300 2.97 0.66 14.18
CA LEU A 300 3.77 1.89 14.12
C LEU A 300 3.32 2.78 12.96
N GLU A 301 3.11 2.20 11.78
CA GLU A 301 2.57 2.92 10.62
C GLU A 301 1.18 3.50 10.91
N GLY A 302 0.28 2.71 11.48
CA GLY A 302 -1.05 3.17 11.90
C GLY A 302 -0.98 4.32 12.90
N CYS A 303 -0.02 4.28 13.84
CA CYS A 303 0.25 5.35 14.78
C CYS A 303 0.71 6.64 14.08
N LEU A 304 1.64 6.54 13.13
CA LEU A 304 2.11 7.69 12.34
C LEU A 304 1.00 8.27 11.45
N ILE A 305 0.13 7.43 10.89
CA ILE A 305 -1.01 7.86 10.06
C ILE A 305 -2.06 8.61 10.89
N ALA A 306 -2.37 8.09 12.08
CA ALA A 306 -3.41 8.65 12.95
C ALA A 306 -2.97 9.88 13.76
N GLY A 307 -1.65 10.12 13.85
CA GLY A 307 -1.05 11.21 14.60
C GLY A 307 -1.14 12.56 13.88
N ASP A 308 -1.47 13.62 14.62
CA ASP A 308 -1.29 15.00 14.17
C ASP A 308 0.16 15.50 14.36
N ALA A 309 0.47 16.72 13.93
CA ALA A 309 1.81 17.28 14.06
C ALA A 309 2.35 17.30 15.51
N LEU A 310 1.45 17.46 16.50
CA LEU A 310 1.83 17.41 17.92
C LEU A 310 2.15 15.98 18.34
N ASP A 311 1.33 15.01 17.92
CA ASP A 311 1.58 13.58 18.17
C ASP A 311 2.95 13.15 17.60
N ILE A 312 3.27 13.55 16.36
CA ILE A 312 4.57 13.24 15.73
C ILE A 312 5.72 13.91 16.48
N SER A 313 5.56 15.16 16.92
CA SER A 313 6.58 15.86 17.71
C SER A 313 6.82 15.21 19.08
N ILE A 314 5.76 14.69 19.71
CA ILE A 314 5.87 13.90 20.95
C ILE A 314 6.65 12.61 20.67
N LEU A 315 6.36 11.89 19.58
CA LEU A 315 7.12 10.67 19.20
C LEU A 315 8.60 10.99 19.02
N GLY A 316 8.95 12.11 18.35
CA GLY A 316 10.33 12.55 18.18
C GLY A 316 11.04 12.81 19.51
N GLY A 317 10.39 13.48 20.45
CA GLY A 317 10.99 13.71 21.76
C GLY A 317 11.04 12.45 22.64
N VAL A 318 10.08 11.52 22.52
CA VAL A 318 10.14 10.19 23.18
C VAL A 318 11.32 9.38 22.66
N HIS A 319 11.54 9.35 21.34
CA HIS A 319 12.69 8.70 20.72
C HIS A 319 14.02 9.21 21.31
N GLN A 320 14.14 10.52 21.50
CA GLN A 320 15.29 11.18 22.15
C GLN A 320 15.38 10.93 23.66
N GLY A 321 14.36 10.32 24.28
CA GLY A 321 14.31 10.08 25.73
C GLY A 321 13.78 11.26 26.56
N SER A 322 13.27 12.33 25.94
CA SER A 322 12.80 13.55 26.63
C SER A 322 11.72 13.26 27.67
N SER A 323 11.81 13.83 28.87
CA SER A 323 10.78 13.67 29.92
C SER A 323 9.46 14.36 29.54
N VAL A 324 8.35 13.97 30.18
CA VAL A 324 7.04 14.61 29.94
C VAL A 324 7.10 16.12 30.22
N ALA A 325 7.81 16.54 31.27
CA ALA A 325 8.01 17.95 31.59
C ALA A 325 8.76 18.69 30.47
N SER A 326 9.84 18.09 29.95
CA SER A 326 10.60 18.69 28.85
C SER A 326 9.81 18.75 27.54
N LEU A 327 9.01 17.72 27.24
CA LEU A 327 8.11 17.71 26.08
C LEU A 327 7.06 18.83 26.19
N ALA A 328 6.43 18.97 27.36
CA ALA A 328 5.43 19.99 27.63
C ALA A 328 5.99 21.40 27.41
N GLU A 329 7.19 21.66 27.93
CA GLU A 329 7.89 22.93 27.77
C GLU A 329 8.25 23.20 26.30
N LYS A 330 8.90 22.26 25.61
CA LYS A 330 9.34 22.42 24.21
C LYS A 330 8.18 22.59 23.23
N LEU A 331 7.06 21.92 23.48
CA LEU A 331 5.88 21.92 22.60
C LEU A 331 4.84 22.97 23.01
N PHE A 332 5.13 23.79 24.03
CA PHE A 332 4.23 24.84 24.54
C PHE A 332 2.84 24.32 24.91
N VAL A 333 2.76 23.15 25.55
CA VAL A 333 1.51 22.51 26.00
C VAL A 333 1.59 22.07 27.47
N SER A 334 0.46 21.77 28.11
CA SER A 334 0.46 21.26 29.48
C SER A 334 1.01 19.81 29.56
N GLN A 335 1.60 19.45 30.70
CA GLN A 335 2.00 18.04 30.95
C GLN A 335 0.80 17.08 30.89
N GLY A 336 -0.40 17.54 31.28
CA GLY A 336 -1.64 16.76 31.16
C GLY A 336 -1.97 16.45 29.70
N THR A 337 -1.80 17.41 28.79
CA THR A 337 -1.97 17.24 27.34
C THR A 337 -1.00 16.18 26.81
N VAL A 338 0.29 16.26 27.16
CA VAL A 338 1.31 15.28 26.75
C VAL A 338 0.97 13.88 27.26
N ASN A 339 0.58 13.74 28.53
CA ASN A 339 0.21 12.45 29.11
C ASN A 339 -1.02 11.83 28.41
N ASN A 340 -2.04 12.63 28.11
CA ASN A 340 -3.23 12.14 27.40
C ASN A 340 -2.89 11.66 25.98
N ARG A 341 -2.05 12.42 25.26
CA ARG A 341 -1.55 12.08 23.93
C ARG A 341 -0.72 10.79 23.97
N LEU A 342 0.20 10.66 24.92
CA LEU A 342 1.00 9.46 25.12
C LEU A 342 0.15 8.20 25.37
N LYS A 343 -0.90 8.30 26.20
CA LYS A 343 -1.83 7.16 26.42
C LYS A 343 -2.48 6.70 25.12
N ARG A 344 -2.90 7.62 24.25
CA ARG A 344 -3.43 7.30 22.92
C ARG A 344 -2.37 6.65 22.03
N LEU A 345 -1.16 7.19 22.00
CA LEU A 345 -0.04 6.63 21.24
C LEU A 345 0.35 5.21 21.70
N TYR A 346 0.31 4.96 23.01
CA TYR A 346 0.55 3.63 23.57
C TYR A 346 -0.49 2.62 23.10
N ALA A 347 -1.77 3.00 23.10
CA ALA A 347 -2.85 2.16 22.60
C ALA A 347 -2.69 1.84 21.10
N LEU A 348 -2.36 2.85 20.28
CA LEU A 348 -2.15 2.68 18.83
C LEU A 348 -0.98 1.73 18.52
N CYS A 349 0.13 1.85 19.24
CA CYS A 349 1.29 0.99 19.07
C CYS A 349 1.16 -0.38 19.77
N ASN A 350 0.14 -0.56 20.61
CA ASN A 350 -0.02 -1.68 21.55
C ASN A 350 1.21 -1.89 22.45
N VAL A 351 1.58 -0.83 23.18
CA VAL A 351 2.71 -0.83 24.15
C VAL A 351 2.22 -0.37 25.52
N GLN A 352 2.89 -0.81 26.59
CA GLN A 352 2.45 -0.55 27.98
C GLN A 352 2.97 0.77 28.54
N GLY A 353 3.92 1.43 27.87
CA GLY A 353 4.43 2.71 28.33
C GLY A 353 5.57 3.30 27.51
N LYS A 354 6.13 4.40 28.03
CA LYS A 354 7.14 5.20 27.34
C LYS A 354 8.39 4.40 26.96
N ASN A 355 8.85 3.51 27.83
CA ASN A 355 10.07 2.73 27.59
C ASN A 355 9.89 1.76 26.41
N GLU A 356 8.77 1.05 26.36
CA GLU A 356 8.43 0.18 25.22
C GLU A 356 8.23 0.98 23.94
N LEU A 357 7.56 2.13 24.00
CA LEU A 357 7.41 3.03 22.84
C LEU A 357 8.78 3.52 22.36
N THR A 358 9.68 3.88 23.27
CA THR A 358 11.04 4.33 22.94
C THR A 358 11.83 3.21 22.27
N GLY A 359 11.73 1.98 22.80
CA GLY A 359 12.36 0.79 22.20
C GLY A 359 11.84 0.52 20.79
N LEU A 360 10.52 0.55 20.59
CA LEU A 360 9.88 0.38 19.29
C LEU A 360 10.34 1.44 18.28
N LEU A 361 10.34 2.71 18.68
CA LEU A 361 10.79 3.81 17.82
C LEU A 361 12.25 3.65 17.43
N ARG A 362 13.14 3.38 18.39
CA ARG A 362 14.59 3.22 18.13
C ARG A 362 14.94 1.98 17.32
N CYS A 363 14.06 0.98 17.30
CA CYS A 363 14.24 -0.22 16.49
C CYS A 363 14.19 0.09 14.98
N TYR A 364 13.31 1.01 14.57
CA TYR A 364 13.05 1.29 13.14
C TYR A 364 13.48 2.68 12.71
N ILE A 365 13.30 3.68 13.56
CA ILE A 365 13.65 5.08 13.31
C ILE A 365 14.96 5.34 14.03
N THR A 366 16.05 5.56 13.29
CA THR A 366 17.35 5.83 13.91
C THR A 366 17.59 7.31 14.18
N GLU A 367 17.03 8.19 13.35
CA GLU A 367 17.20 9.63 13.49
C GLU A 367 15.90 10.32 13.95
N ALA A 368 15.95 10.96 15.11
CA ALA A 368 14.80 11.70 15.63
C ALA A 368 14.40 12.90 14.77
N SER A 369 15.35 13.47 14.02
CA SER A 369 15.13 14.58 13.08
C SER A 369 14.11 14.24 12.01
N ALA A 370 14.05 12.98 11.57
CA ALA A 370 13.12 12.53 10.53
C ALA A 370 11.65 12.68 10.97
N LEU A 371 11.34 12.42 12.25
CA LEU A 371 10.02 12.69 12.82
C LEU A 371 9.70 14.19 12.87
N GLY A 372 10.72 15.04 13.09
CA GLY A 372 10.56 16.50 13.02
C GLY A 372 10.17 16.98 11.61
N CYS A 373 10.81 16.46 10.57
CA CYS A 373 10.47 16.75 9.17
C CYS A 373 9.03 16.32 8.85
N LEU A 374 8.63 15.12 9.29
CA LEU A 374 7.26 14.63 9.10
C LEU A 374 6.22 15.51 9.81
N ALA A 375 6.51 16.01 11.02
CA ALA A 375 5.61 16.89 11.76
C ALA A 375 5.44 18.26 11.08
N ALA A 376 6.49 18.77 10.43
CA ALA A 376 6.47 20.03 9.71
C ALA A 376 5.74 19.95 8.35
N GLY A 377 5.35 18.74 7.91
CA GLY A 377 4.76 18.52 6.58
C GLY A 377 5.77 18.67 5.44
N CYS A 378 7.07 18.57 5.74
CA CYS A 378 8.11 18.53 4.72
C CYS A 378 8.13 17.11 4.10
N SER A 379 7.74 16.99 2.84
CA SER A 379 7.75 15.74 2.06
C SER A 379 8.70 15.83 0.88
#